data_AF-A0A0U5MG35-F1
#
_entry.id   AF-A0A0U5MG35-F1
#
_cell.length_a   1.000
_cell.length_b   1.000
_cell.length_c   1.000
_cell.angle_alpha   90.00
_cell.angle_beta   90.00
_cell.angle_gamma   90.00
#
_symmetry.space_group_name_H-M   'P 1'
#
loop_
_entity.id
_entity.type
_entity.pdbx_description
1 polymer ?
#
loop_
_entity_poly.entity_id
_entity_poly.type
_entity_poly.pdbx_seq_one_letter_code
_entity_poly.pdbx_strand_id
1 'polypeptide(L)'
;MTDHADLIRRLETPYPAGRWMSNGTTVDPACLDAAAAIKELVAERDGWKDTANQHCRNELYYTDLIDEVAPLLGPTMYTQDDGNVVPEPLRACLPKAVKALVADYKGQGEALIREVNAKLEAQLRAEKAEADLAAARAALLWAYEALPISCAVADVEEHNRHQAAIAAARAEGGE
;
A
#
# COMPACT_ATOMS: atom_id res chain seq x y z
N MET A 1 55.11 -87.06 -0.52
CA MET A 1 56.12 -86.24 0.17
C MET A 1 56.41 -85.08 -0.75
N THR A 2 55.87 -83.90 -0.45
CA THR A 2 56.00 -82.72 -1.30
C THR A 2 57.42 -82.17 -1.17
N ASP A 3 58.11 -82.04 -2.29
CA ASP A 3 59.50 -81.62 -2.39
C ASP A 3 59.68 -80.17 -1.88
N HIS A 4 60.50 -80.00 -0.85
CA HIS A 4 60.78 -78.69 -0.23
C HIS A 4 61.46 -77.72 -1.20
N ALA A 5 62.14 -78.22 -2.23
CA ALA A 5 62.75 -77.37 -3.25
C ALA A 5 61.71 -76.58 -4.07
N ASP A 6 60.53 -77.17 -4.27
CA ASP A 6 59.42 -76.56 -5.01
C ASP A 6 58.72 -75.45 -4.22
N LEU A 7 58.78 -75.52 -2.88
CA LEU A 7 58.24 -74.51 -1.98
C LEU A 7 59.12 -73.25 -1.95
N ILE A 8 60.45 -73.43 -1.98
CA ILE A 8 61.41 -72.32 -1.98
C ILE A 8 61.38 -71.57 -3.33
N ARG A 9 61.24 -72.30 -4.44
CA ARG A 9 61.16 -71.69 -5.78
C ARG A 9 59.91 -70.84 -5.99
N ARG A 10 58.82 -71.11 -5.26
CA ARG A 10 57.59 -70.29 -5.26
C ARG A 10 57.71 -69.01 -4.44
N LEU A 11 58.66 -68.92 -3.52
CA LEU A 11 58.90 -67.73 -2.69
C LEU A 11 59.89 -66.74 -3.32
N GLU A 12 60.63 -67.16 -4.34
CA GLU A 12 61.62 -66.33 -5.06
C GLU A 12 61.07 -65.62 -6.30
N THR A 13 59.76 -65.71 -6.60
CA THR A 13 59.18 -64.89 -7.68
C THR A 13 59.21 -63.42 -7.28
N PRO A 14 59.84 -62.52 -8.06
CA PRO A 14 59.90 -61.11 -7.74
C PRO A 14 58.47 -60.55 -7.74
N TYR A 15 58.07 -59.98 -6.61
CA TYR A 15 56.82 -59.24 -6.49
C TYR A 15 56.73 -58.19 -7.63
N PRO A 16 55.58 -58.05 -8.31
CA PRO A 16 55.41 -57.01 -9.31
C PRO A 16 55.56 -55.64 -8.64
N ALA A 17 56.57 -54.89 -9.07
CA ALA A 17 56.82 -53.53 -8.64
C ALA A 17 55.58 -52.67 -8.94
N GLY A 18 54.94 -52.14 -7.90
CA GLY A 18 53.76 -51.26 -8.05
C GLY A 18 52.83 -51.19 -6.84
N ARG A 19 53.01 -52.05 -5.83
CA ARG A 19 52.14 -52.08 -4.65
C ARG A 19 52.73 -51.27 -3.50
N TRP A 20 52.40 -49.99 -3.43
CA TRP A 20 52.73 -49.15 -2.28
C TRP A 20 51.97 -49.68 -1.05
N MET A 21 52.70 -50.28 -0.11
CA MET A 21 52.16 -50.76 1.17
C MET A 21 52.25 -49.66 2.21
N SER A 22 51.12 -49.08 2.57
CA SER A 22 50.95 -48.39 3.85
C SER A 22 50.21 -49.36 4.77
N ASN A 23 50.93 -49.92 5.75
CA ASN A 23 50.43 -50.75 6.86
C ASN A 23 49.94 -52.20 6.57
N GLY A 24 50.57 -52.91 5.62
CA GLY A 24 50.43 -54.37 5.49
C GLY A 24 49.05 -54.89 5.04
N THR A 25 48.10 -54.00 4.72
CA THR A 25 46.82 -54.36 4.10
C THR A 25 46.74 -53.65 2.76
N THR A 26 46.82 -54.42 1.68
CA THR A 26 46.75 -53.86 0.32
C THR A 26 45.31 -53.50 0.02
N VAL A 27 44.98 -52.22 0.05
CA VAL A 27 43.66 -51.73 -0.34
C VAL A 27 43.50 -51.95 -1.84
N ASP A 28 42.44 -52.66 -2.23
CA ASP A 28 42.09 -52.86 -3.63
C ASP A 28 41.74 -51.49 -4.26
N PRO A 29 42.33 -51.11 -5.42
CA PRO A 29 41.96 -49.90 -6.14
C PRO A 29 40.44 -49.73 -6.35
N ALA A 30 39.71 -50.83 -6.57
CA ALA A 30 38.24 -50.79 -6.70
C ALA A 30 37.53 -50.33 -5.41
N CYS A 31 38.13 -50.58 -4.24
CA CYS A 31 37.62 -50.09 -2.96
C CYS A 31 37.85 -48.58 -2.77
N LEU A 32 38.89 -48.01 -3.38
CA LEU A 32 39.15 -46.56 -3.36
C LEU A 32 38.14 -45.81 -4.24
N ASP A 33 37.82 -46.36 -5.41
CA ASP A 33 36.81 -45.80 -6.32
C ASP A 33 35.41 -45.85 -5.70
N ALA A 34 35.07 -46.95 -5.01
CA ALA A 34 33.82 -47.07 -4.26
C ALA A 34 33.73 -46.06 -3.10
N ALA A 35 34.83 -45.81 -2.38
CA ALA A 35 34.87 -44.82 -1.30
C ALA A 35 34.70 -43.38 -1.84
N ALA A 36 35.27 -43.08 -3.00
CA ALA A 36 35.09 -41.80 -3.68
C ALA A 36 33.62 -41.61 -4.10
N ALA A 37 33.01 -42.61 -4.74
CA ALA A 37 31.60 -42.58 -5.15
C ALA A 37 30.65 -42.44 -3.94
N ILE A 38 30.91 -43.13 -2.83
CA ILE A 38 30.13 -42.96 -1.59
C ILE A 38 30.23 -41.53 -1.07
N LYS A 39 31.43 -40.93 -1.10
CA LYS A 39 31.64 -39.55 -0.65
C LYS A 39 30.85 -38.56 -1.52
N GLU A 40 30.84 -38.75 -2.83
CA GLU A 40 30.06 -37.92 -3.76
C GLU A 40 28.56 -38.04 -3.50
N LEU A 41 28.03 -39.26 -3.36
CA LEU A 41 26.62 -39.50 -3.06
C LEU A 41 26.21 -38.93 -1.69
N VAL A 42 27.10 -38.99 -0.70
CA VAL A 42 26.88 -38.38 0.62
C VAL A 42 26.81 -36.85 0.50
N ALA A 43 27.73 -36.24 -0.25
CA ALA A 43 27.73 -34.80 -0.48
C ALA A 43 26.48 -34.34 -1.25
N GLU A 44 26.07 -35.10 -2.27
CA GLU A 44 24.85 -34.83 -3.03
C GLU A 44 23.61 -34.92 -2.13
N ARG A 45 23.47 -36.01 -1.36
CA ARG A 45 22.38 -36.18 -0.39
C ARG A 45 22.32 -35.01 0.60
N ASP A 46 23.47 -34.58 1.12
CA ASP A 46 23.51 -33.49 2.10
C ASP A 46 23.14 -32.15 1.45
N GLY A 47 23.54 -31.92 0.19
CA GLY A 47 23.07 -30.79 -0.61
C GLY A 47 21.54 -30.79 -0.82
N TRP A 48 20.95 -31.95 -1.11
CA TRP A 48 19.48 -32.07 -1.21
C TRP A 48 18.78 -31.82 0.12
N LYS A 49 19.34 -32.28 1.24
CA LYS A 49 18.81 -32.00 2.59
C LYS A 49 18.86 -30.50 2.90
N ASP A 50 19.96 -29.83 2.61
CA ASP A 50 20.09 -28.40 2.84
C ASP A 50 19.10 -27.60 1.98
N THR A 51 18.92 -28.00 0.73
CA THR A 51 17.94 -27.39 -0.18
C THR A 51 16.51 -27.57 0.34
N ALA A 52 16.15 -28.77 0.79
CA ALA A 52 14.85 -29.06 1.37
C ALA A 52 14.62 -28.25 2.66
N ASN A 53 15.63 -28.19 3.54
CA ASN A 53 15.57 -27.40 4.76
C ASN A 53 15.36 -25.90 4.48
N GLN A 54 16.07 -25.37 3.48
CA GLN A 54 15.90 -23.98 3.08
C GLN A 54 14.50 -23.73 2.51
N HIS A 55 13.97 -24.67 1.70
CA HIS A 55 12.62 -24.56 1.17
C HIS A 55 11.57 -24.51 2.28
N CYS A 56 11.61 -25.42 3.26
CA CYS A 56 10.68 -25.43 4.38
C CYS A 56 10.74 -24.14 5.20
N ARG A 57 11.96 -23.62 5.46
CA ARG A 57 12.13 -22.34 6.17
C ARG A 57 11.52 -21.18 5.40
N ASN A 58 11.74 -21.12 4.09
CA ASN A 58 11.20 -20.07 3.24
C ASN A 58 9.67 -20.16 3.17
N GLU A 59 9.12 -21.36 3.03
CA GLU A 59 7.66 -21.58 3.00
C GLU A 59 7.00 -21.09 4.28
N LEU A 60 7.53 -21.49 5.45
CA LEU A 60 7.05 -21.02 6.75
C LEU A 60 7.15 -19.50 6.86
N TYR A 61 8.31 -18.93 6.52
CA TYR A 61 8.53 -17.49 6.59
C TYR A 61 7.51 -16.69 5.76
N TYR A 62 7.27 -17.06 4.50
CA TYR A 62 6.31 -16.35 3.66
C TYR A 62 4.85 -16.59 4.06
N THR A 63 4.56 -17.78 4.58
CA THR A 63 3.26 -18.11 5.16
C THR A 63 2.96 -17.22 6.35
N ASP A 64 3.90 -17.12 7.30
CA ASP A 64 3.75 -16.31 8.50
C ASP A 64 3.55 -14.82 8.15
N LEU A 65 4.29 -14.29 7.16
CA LEU A 65 4.08 -12.92 6.68
C LEU A 65 2.68 -12.67 6.14
N ILE A 66 2.10 -13.62 5.41
CA ILE A 66 0.73 -13.48 4.88
C ILE A 66 -0.27 -13.55 6.04
N ASP A 67 -0.03 -14.45 6.98
CA ASP A 67 -0.90 -14.66 8.13
C ASP A 67 -0.90 -13.42 9.06
N GLU A 68 0.24 -12.75 9.23
CA GLU A 68 0.36 -11.47 9.93
C GLU A 68 -0.45 -10.34 9.26
N VAL A 69 -0.51 -10.33 7.93
CA VAL A 69 -1.20 -9.28 7.16
C VAL A 69 -2.70 -9.57 6.98
N ALA A 70 -3.11 -10.83 7.04
CA ALA A 70 -4.49 -11.25 6.78
C ALA A 70 -5.56 -10.53 7.63
N PRO A 71 -5.38 -10.29 8.95
CA PRO A 71 -6.33 -9.52 9.75
C PRO A 71 -6.56 -8.09 9.24
N LEU A 72 -5.54 -7.47 8.62
CA LEU A 72 -5.62 -6.10 8.09
C LEU A 72 -6.40 -6.04 6.78
N LEU A 73 -6.41 -7.12 6.01
CA LEU A 73 -7.14 -7.24 4.75
C LEU A 73 -8.62 -7.61 4.96
N GLY A 74 -8.98 -8.02 6.18
CA GLY A 74 -10.36 -8.22 6.60
C GLY A 74 -10.95 -9.60 6.30
N PRO A 75 -12.29 -9.74 6.42
CA PRO A 75 -12.97 -11.05 6.43
C PRO A 75 -12.79 -11.87 5.16
N THR A 76 -12.56 -11.24 4.02
CA THR A 76 -12.33 -11.92 2.73
C THR A 76 -11.16 -12.91 2.77
N MET A 77 -10.20 -12.69 3.67
CA MET A 77 -9.09 -13.63 3.88
C MET A 77 -9.51 -14.91 4.62
N TYR A 78 -10.70 -14.98 5.21
CA TYR A 78 -11.15 -16.10 6.05
C TYR A 78 -12.41 -16.78 5.49
N THR A 79 -12.98 -16.28 4.40
CA THR A 79 -14.24 -16.78 3.85
C THR A 79 -14.00 -17.64 2.61
N GLN A 80 -14.43 -18.89 2.68
CA GLN A 80 -14.43 -19.85 1.57
C GLN A 80 -15.47 -19.46 0.51
N ASP A 81 -15.37 -20.05 -0.70
CA ASP A 81 -16.30 -19.75 -1.81
C ASP A 81 -17.75 -20.17 -1.53
N ASP A 82 -17.97 -21.10 -0.59
CA ASP A 82 -19.30 -21.52 -0.11
C ASP A 82 -19.86 -20.61 1.00
N GLY A 83 -19.10 -19.57 1.38
CA GLY A 83 -19.45 -18.61 2.43
C GLY A 83 -19.06 -19.03 3.84
N ASN A 84 -18.45 -20.21 4.02
CA ASN A 84 -18.00 -20.65 5.34
C ASN A 84 -16.76 -19.87 5.80
N VAL A 85 -16.68 -19.57 7.09
CA VAL A 85 -15.56 -18.82 7.68
C VAL A 85 -14.63 -19.80 8.39
N VAL A 86 -13.36 -19.76 8.04
CA VAL A 86 -12.31 -20.60 8.62
C VAL A 86 -11.45 -19.80 9.61
N PRO A 87 -10.85 -20.46 10.62
CA PRO A 87 -10.00 -19.78 11.60
C PRO A 87 -8.65 -19.35 11.02
N GLU A 88 -8.18 -20.02 9.97
CA GLU A 88 -6.92 -19.73 9.31
C GLU A 88 -7.13 -18.93 8.03
N PRO A 89 -6.21 -18.01 7.68
CA PRO A 89 -6.33 -17.23 6.47
C PRO A 89 -6.15 -18.07 5.21
N LEU A 90 -7.10 -17.95 4.31
CA LEU A 90 -7.08 -18.48 2.95
C LEU A 90 -6.11 -17.67 2.11
N ARG A 91 -4.84 -18.09 2.06
CA ARG A 91 -3.76 -17.41 1.34
C ARG A 91 -4.06 -17.26 -0.17
N ALA A 92 -4.84 -18.16 -0.74
CA ALA A 92 -5.33 -18.07 -2.12
C ALA A 92 -6.25 -16.86 -2.37
N CYS A 93 -6.91 -16.33 -1.34
CA CYS A 93 -7.80 -15.17 -1.43
C CYS A 93 -7.06 -13.83 -1.41
N LEU A 94 -5.74 -13.82 -1.14
CA LEU A 94 -4.92 -12.62 -1.03
C LEU A 94 -5.07 -11.67 -2.24
N PRO A 95 -4.95 -12.13 -3.51
CA PRO A 95 -5.10 -11.23 -4.66
C PRO A 95 -6.49 -10.60 -4.76
N LYS A 96 -7.54 -11.34 -4.36
CA LYS A 96 -8.92 -10.86 -4.36
C LYS A 96 -9.14 -9.82 -3.27
N ALA A 97 -8.63 -10.08 -2.05
CA ALA A 97 -8.71 -9.17 -0.93
C ALA A 97 -7.99 -7.84 -1.23
N VAL A 98 -6.78 -7.88 -1.79
CA VAL A 98 -6.03 -6.69 -2.19
C VAL A 98 -6.76 -5.89 -3.28
N LYS A 99 -7.34 -6.56 -4.28
CA LYS A 99 -8.13 -5.88 -5.33
C LYS A 99 -9.36 -5.16 -4.77
N ALA A 100 -10.09 -5.81 -3.87
CA ALA A 100 -11.24 -5.21 -3.20
C ALA A 100 -10.81 -3.96 -2.41
N LEU A 101 -9.75 -4.08 -1.61
CA LEU A 101 -9.20 -2.97 -0.83
C LEU A 101 -8.84 -1.76 -1.70
N VAL A 102 -8.15 -1.99 -2.82
CA VAL A 102 -7.79 -0.92 -3.77
C VAL A 102 -9.02 -0.27 -4.40
N ALA A 103 -10.07 -1.04 -4.71
CA ALA A 103 -11.31 -0.50 -5.25
C ALA A 103 -12.01 0.40 -4.22
N ASP A 104 -12.07 -0.04 -2.96
CA ASP A 104 -12.69 0.71 -1.87
C ASP A 104 -11.96 2.03 -1.63
N TYR A 105 -10.62 2.03 -1.54
CA TYR A 105 -9.84 3.25 -1.37
C TYR A 105 -10.00 4.23 -2.54
N LYS A 106 -10.06 3.73 -3.78
CA LYS A 106 -10.32 4.59 -4.95
C LYS A 106 -11.71 5.23 -4.86
N GLY A 107 -12.73 4.46 -4.52
CA GLY A 107 -14.09 4.98 -4.35
C GLY A 107 -14.18 6.03 -3.25
N GLN A 108 -13.54 5.79 -2.10
CA GLN A 108 -13.47 6.75 -1.00
C GLN A 108 -12.72 8.03 -1.40
N GLY A 109 -11.58 7.90 -2.09
CA GLY A 109 -10.81 9.03 -2.59
C GLY A 109 -11.61 9.90 -3.57
N GLU A 110 -12.32 9.27 -4.51
CA GLU A 110 -13.18 9.98 -5.46
C GLU A 110 -14.37 10.69 -4.80
N ALA A 111 -14.92 10.10 -3.73
CA ALA A 111 -15.98 10.73 -2.95
C ALA A 111 -15.46 11.97 -2.20
N LEU A 112 -14.29 11.85 -1.55
CA LEU A 112 -13.66 12.96 -0.84
C LEU A 112 -13.28 14.10 -1.79
N ILE A 113 -12.71 13.79 -2.96
CA ILE A 113 -12.38 14.79 -3.98
C ILE A 113 -13.64 15.53 -4.44
N ARG A 114 -14.73 14.80 -4.69
CA ARG A 114 -16.01 15.42 -5.07
C ARG A 114 -16.55 16.35 -3.99
N GLU A 115 -16.49 15.94 -2.73
CA GLU A 115 -16.93 16.76 -1.61
C GLU A 115 -16.10 18.04 -1.47
N VAL A 116 -14.77 17.92 -1.54
CA VAL A 116 -13.85 19.06 -1.45
C VAL A 116 -14.07 20.02 -2.62
N ASN A 117 -14.22 19.50 -3.83
CA ASN A 117 -14.48 20.33 -5.01
C ASN A 117 -15.83 21.07 -4.90
N ALA A 118 -16.88 20.40 -4.43
CA ALA A 118 -18.19 21.03 -4.23
C ALA A 118 -18.12 22.16 -3.18
N LYS A 119 -17.38 21.96 -2.09
CA LYS A 119 -17.14 23.00 -1.07
C LYS A 119 -16.36 24.17 -1.64
N LEU A 120 -15.31 23.91 -2.41
CA LEU A 120 -14.48 24.94 -3.03
C LEU A 120 -15.28 25.78 -4.05
N GLU A 121 -16.11 25.14 -4.87
CA GLU A 121 -16.99 25.84 -5.80
C GLU A 121 -18.01 26.72 -5.08
N ALA A 122 -18.59 26.25 -3.97
CA ALA A 122 -19.52 27.03 -3.17
C ALA A 122 -18.83 28.26 -2.55
N GLN A 123 -17.61 28.10 -2.03
CA GLN A 123 -16.80 29.21 -1.51
C GLN A 123 -16.50 30.23 -2.61
N LEU A 124 -16.05 29.78 -3.78
CA LEU A 124 -15.73 30.67 -4.90
C LEU A 124 -16.95 31.46 -5.38
N ARG A 125 -18.15 30.84 -5.38
CA ARG A 125 -19.40 31.54 -5.72
C ARG A 125 -19.77 32.58 -4.66
N ALA A 126 -19.59 32.26 -3.38
CA ALA A 126 -19.87 33.18 -2.28
C ALA A 126 -18.92 34.40 -2.32
N GLU A 127 -17.63 34.19 -2.52
CA GLU A 127 -16.63 35.26 -2.66
C GLU A 127 -16.93 36.17 -3.85
N LYS A 128 -17.31 35.59 -5.00
CA LYS A 128 -17.72 36.38 -6.17
C LYS A 128 -18.97 37.21 -5.90
N ALA A 129 -19.99 36.63 -5.27
CA ALA A 129 -21.20 37.37 -4.92
C ALA A 129 -20.92 38.52 -3.94
N GLU A 130 -19.98 38.32 -2.99
CA GLU A 130 -19.53 39.38 -2.09
C GLU A 130 -18.79 40.49 -2.85
N ALA A 131 -17.91 40.14 -3.79
CA ALA A 131 -17.22 41.10 -4.66
C ALA A 131 -18.21 41.89 -5.54
N ASP A 132 -19.20 41.23 -6.14
CA ASP A 132 -20.24 41.88 -6.95
C ASP A 132 -21.09 42.85 -6.11
N LEU A 133 -21.44 42.46 -4.88
CA LEU A 133 -22.16 43.31 -3.94
C LEU A 133 -21.33 44.52 -3.48
N ALA A 134 -20.02 44.33 -3.25
CA ALA A 134 -19.10 45.41 -2.95
C ALA A 134 -18.98 46.40 -4.13
N ALA A 135 -18.91 45.90 -5.37
CA ALA A 135 -18.90 46.72 -6.58
C ALA A 135 -20.20 47.52 -6.74
N ALA A 136 -21.36 46.90 -6.51
CA ALA A 136 -22.66 47.56 -6.56
C ALA A 136 -22.79 48.67 -5.49
N ARG A 137 -22.30 48.43 -4.27
CA ARG A 137 -22.25 49.46 -3.21
C ARG A 137 -21.35 50.63 -3.59
N ALA A 138 -20.17 50.37 -4.15
CA ALA A 138 -19.27 51.42 -4.62
C ALA A 138 -19.90 52.26 -5.75
N ALA A 139 -20.60 51.61 -6.68
CA ALA A 139 -21.32 52.31 -7.75
C ALA A 139 -22.46 53.20 -7.21
N LEU A 140 -23.21 52.74 -6.21
CA LEU A 140 -24.25 53.54 -5.55
C LEU A 140 -23.67 54.75 -4.80
N LEU A 141 -22.56 54.56 -4.09
CA LEU A 141 -21.83 55.66 -3.44
C LEU A 141 -21.38 56.71 -4.45
N TRP A 142 -20.78 56.28 -5.56
CA TRP A 142 -20.38 57.18 -6.64
C TRP A 142 -21.58 57.92 -7.24
N ALA A 143 -22.69 57.23 -7.50
CA ALA A 143 -23.91 57.85 -8.02
C ALA A 143 -24.50 58.85 -7.03
N TYR A 144 -24.43 58.57 -5.72
CA TYR A 144 -24.88 59.47 -4.67
C TYR A 144 -24.02 60.74 -4.60
N GLU A 145 -22.70 60.61 -4.69
CA GLU A 145 -21.77 61.75 -4.72
C GLU A 145 -21.90 62.60 -6.00
N ALA A 146 -22.31 61.98 -7.12
CA ALA A 146 -22.53 62.65 -8.39
C ALA A 146 -23.89 63.39 -8.47
N LEU A 147 -24.81 63.19 -7.51
CA LEU A 147 -26.06 63.94 -7.46
C LEU A 147 -25.75 65.40 -7.13
N PRO A 148 -26.17 66.37 -7.98
CA PRO A 148 -26.00 67.76 -7.67
C PRO A 148 -26.79 68.10 -6.40
N ILE A 149 -26.13 68.66 -5.39
CA ILE A 149 -26.71 69.07 -4.11
C ILE A 149 -28.03 69.88 -4.29
N SER A 150 -28.22 70.54 -5.44
CA SER A 150 -29.42 71.31 -5.76
C SER A 150 -30.73 70.52 -5.83
N CYS A 151 -30.73 69.21 -6.12
CA CYS A 151 -31.98 68.44 -6.13
C CYS A 151 -32.41 67.97 -4.73
N ALA A 152 -31.48 67.63 -3.84
CA ALA A 152 -31.79 67.24 -2.46
C ALA A 152 -32.26 68.43 -1.60
N VAL A 153 -31.78 69.64 -1.88
CA VAL A 153 -32.19 70.87 -1.16
C VAL A 153 -33.62 71.29 -1.56
N ALA A 154 -34.02 71.08 -2.83
CA ALA A 154 -35.37 71.40 -3.30
C ALA A 154 -36.46 70.56 -2.59
N ASP A 155 -36.23 69.26 -2.41
CA ASP A 155 -37.18 68.37 -1.72
C ASP A 155 -37.29 68.66 -0.23
N VAL A 156 -36.18 69.03 0.43
CA VAL A 156 -36.20 69.41 1.86
C VAL A 156 -36.93 70.74 2.08
N GLU A 157 -36.73 71.71 1.19
CA GLU A 157 -37.47 72.99 1.25
C GLU A 157 -38.96 72.80 0.95
N GLU A 158 -39.34 71.88 0.06
CA GLU A 158 -40.73 71.56 -0.22
C GLU A 158 -41.40 70.80 0.93
N HIS A 159 -40.70 69.83 1.55
CA HIS A 159 -41.16 69.15 2.76
C HIS A 159 -41.39 70.14 3.92
N ASN A 160 -40.46 71.07 4.13
CA ASN A 160 -40.58 72.10 5.17
C ASN A 160 -41.73 73.07 4.91
N ARG A 161 -41.99 73.44 3.64
CA ARG A 161 -43.16 74.24 3.25
C ARG A 161 -44.47 73.49 3.53
N HIS A 162 -44.53 72.19 3.25
CA HIS A 162 -45.69 71.37 3.57
C HIS A 162 -45.94 71.23 5.08
N GLN A 163 -44.89 70.99 5.88
CA GLN A 163 -44.96 70.95 7.35
C GLN A 163 -45.45 72.29 7.93
N ALA A 164 -44.93 73.41 7.41
CA ALA A 164 -45.36 74.75 7.81
C ALA A 164 -46.83 75.04 7.47
N ALA A 165 -47.29 74.62 6.28
CA ALA A 165 -48.69 74.77 5.88
C ALA A 165 -49.64 73.95 6.76
N ILE A 166 -49.26 72.71 7.13
CA ILE A 166 -50.04 71.87 8.06
C ILE A 166 -50.10 72.51 9.46
N ALA A 167 -48.99 73.08 9.94
CA ALA A 167 -48.94 73.75 11.23
C ALA A 167 -49.83 75.01 11.24
N ALA A 168 -49.82 75.81 10.18
CA ALA A 168 -50.66 77.00 10.04
C ALA A 168 -52.16 76.63 9.98
N ALA A 169 -52.53 75.63 9.19
CA ALA A 169 -53.92 75.17 9.09
C ALA A 169 -54.47 74.63 10.43
N ARG A 170 -53.60 74.04 11.27
CA ARG A 170 -53.96 73.62 12.63
C ARG A 170 -54.15 74.79 13.60
N ALA A 171 -53.45 75.89 13.40
CA ALA A 171 -53.58 77.09 14.23
C ALA A 171 -54.86 77.88 13.91
N GLU A 172 -55.31 77.88 12.65
CA GLU A 172 -56.51 78.60 12.21
C GLU A 172 -57.82 77.82 12.43
N GLY A 173 -57.78 76.48 12.51
CA GLY A 173 -58.96 75.64 12.76
C GLY A 173 -59.25 75.34 14.24
N GLY A 174 -58.61 76.06 15.16
CA GLY A 174 -58.63 75.81 16.62
C GLY A 174 -59.37 76.86 17.46
N GLU A 175 -60.27 77.65 16.86
CA GLU A 175 -61.31 78.44 17.56
C GLU A 175 -62.69 77.82 17.32
#